data_AF-A0A165NKZ8-F1
#
_entry.id   AF-A0A165NKZ8-F1
#
_cell.length_a   1.000
_cell.length_b   1.000
_cell.length_c   1.000
_cell.angle_alpha   90.00
_cell.angle_beta   90.00
_cell.angle_gamma   90.00
#
_symmetry.space_group_name_H-M   'P 1'
#
loop_
_entity.id
_entity.type
_entity.pdbx_description
1 polymer ?
#
loop_
_entity_poly.entity_id
_entity_poly.type
_entity_poly.pdbx_seq_one_letter_code
_entity_poly.pdbx_strand_id
1 'polypeptide(L)'
;MASLFIHLQRGCRPSLAHAFARRSCVSRAIHQTPVALKKKNAHVPESGDLFGDFAEGESSEELFSSEKDAMEEAAATPSVPADTAARGGKLDPEERLNRFNELLQFVALRIGPSPKEKLPQVRNAAWQHLFQLATTREQMEAVVQLFPKWRNTKGNRVFSAQNAELFARRCEELKCPDLALRVFADHPKYGFDLVSLRAARRLLHSLYKEYPLQDTITVAALFGVYRLPPISSDLICCAMFAAACFKHHTTQSLTVARQILPQLKELLTKTDPKEMELPKDGRGWVKIEAKEKEWLARSLANVEEALGKEEGEYSWLSRWRQDSGHAQAVPV
;
A
#
# COMPACT_ATOMS: atom_id res chain seq x y z
N MET A 1 42.39 42.04 -37.04
CA MET A 1 41.83 43.41 -36.92
C MET A 1 40.87 43.43 -35.74
N ALA A 2 41.16 44.35 -34.80
CA ALA A 2 40.35 44.94 -33.73
C ALA A 2 39.32 44.09 -32.95
N SER A 3 39.68 43.87 -31.69
CA SER A 3 38.84 43.55 -30.53
C SER A 3 37.76 44.61 -30.25
N LEU A 4 36.60 44.20 -29.73
CA LEU A 4 35.81 45.02 -28.79
C LEU A 4 35.14 44.12 -27.74
N PHE A 5 35.67 44.21 -26.52
CA PHE A 5 35.06 43.75 -25.28
C PHE A 5 33.96 44.72 -24.86
N ILE A 6 32.81 44.21 -24.42
CA ILE A 6 31.88 44.97 -23.58
C ILE A 6 31.66 44.22 -22.27
N HIS A 7 31.95 44.98 -21.23
CA HIS A 7 31.91 44.70 -19.80
C HIS A 7 30.54 45.11 -19.24
N LEU A 8 30.34 44.84 -17.93
CA LEU A 8 29.26 45.31 -17.02
C LEU A 8 28.08 44.33 -16.87
N GLN A 9 27.60 43.98 -15.68
CA GLN A 9 27.99 44.33 -14.31
C GLN A 9 27.35 43.33 -13.34
N ARG A 10 28.14 42.93 -12.34
CA ARG A 10 27.73 42.10 -11.20
C ARG A 10 26.75 42.87 -10.31
N GLY A 11 25.55 42.32 -10.10
CA GLY A 11 24.64 42.74 -9.04
C GLY A 11 24.89 41.92 -7.77
N CYS A 12 25.79 42.39 -6.91
CA CYS A 12 25.95 41.89 -5.54
C CYS A 12 24.73 42.34 -4.71
N ARG A 13 23.91 41.38 -4.24
CA ARG A 13 22.91 41.65 -3.20
C ARG A 13 23.53 41.43 -1.82
N PRO A 14 23.39 42.38 -0.87
CA PRO A 14 23.93 42.26 0.46
C PRO A 14 23.17 41.21 1.29
N SER A 15 23.97 40.41 1.99
CA SER A 15 23.57 39.50 3.07
C SER A 15 23.00 40.31 4.24
N LEU A 16 21.68 40.24 4.45
CA LEU A 16 21.04 40.65 5.69
C LEU A 16 21.17 39.49 6.69
N ALA A 17 22.23 39.57 7.49
CA ALA A 17 22.40 38.79 8.70
C ALA A 17 21.30 39.16 9.70
N HIS A 18 20.23 38.36 9.77
CA HIS A 18 19.28 38.46 10.86
C HIS A 18 19.84 37.76 12.10
N ALA A 19 20.13 38.59 13.08
CA ALA A 19 20.56 38.24 14.42
C ALA A 19 19.63 37.20 15.07
N PHE A 20 20.24 36.12 15.53
CA PHE A 20 19.64 35.14 16.41
C PHE A 20 19.31 35.79 17.77
N ALA A 21 18.05 36.17 17.96
CA ALA A 21 17.52 36.46 19.28
C ALA A 21 17.38 35.13 20.05
N ARG A 22 18.34 34.85 20.92
CA ARG A 22 18.28 33.78 21.93
C ARG A 22 17.10 34.05 22.86
N ARG A 23 15.98 33.36 22.64
CA ARG A 23 14.89 33.28 23.62
C ARG A 23 15.34 32.32 24.72
N SER A 24 15.63 32.89 25.88
CA SER A 24 15.81 32.18 27.14
C SER A 24 14.56 31.34 27.46
N CYS A 25 14.76 30.03 27.53
CA CYS A 25 13.76 29.07 27.96
C CYS A 25 13.44 29.32 29.45
N VAL A 26 12.27 29.89 29.74
CA VAL A 26 11.73 29.93 31.10
C VAL A 26 11.25 28.51 31.42
N SER A 27 12.04 27.79 32.21
CA SER A 27 11.64 26.53 32.82
C SER A 27 10.43 26.77 33.71
N ARG A 28 9.26 26.31 33.29
CA ARG A 28 8.10 26.21 34.18
C ARG A 28 8.32 24.98 35.06
N ALA A 29 8.53 25.23 36.35
CA ALA A 29 8.48 24.20 37.37
C ALA A 29 7.08 23.56 37.37
N ILE A 30 7.00 22.31 36.92
CA ILE A 30 5.79 21.49 37.06
C ILE A 30 5.78 21.00 38.51
N HIS A 31 4.88 21.55 39.31
CA HIS A 31 4.59 21.02 40.64
C HIS A 31 4.03 19.60 40.49
N GLN A 32 4.82 18.60 40.90
CA GLN A 32 4.33 17.24 41.12
C GLN A 32 3.52 17.22 42.43
N THR A 33 2.20 17.08 42.32
CA THR A 33 1.35 16.74 43.46
C THR A 33 1.13 15.24 43.51
N PRO A 34 1.46 14.54 44.61
CA PRO A 34 1.24 13.10 44.74
C PRO A 34 -0.11 12.85 45.39
N VAL A 35 -1.12 12.33 44.67
CA VAL A 35 -2.34 11.82 45.33
C VAL A 35 -2.96 10.60 44.63
N ALA A 36 -3.01 9.53 45.43
CA ALA A 36 -3.99 8.44 45.49
C ALA A 36 -4.01 7.35 44.42
N LEU A 37 -3.19 6.33 44.66
CA LEU A 37 -3.57 4.93 44.47
C LEU A 37 -4.87 4.65 45.25
N LYS A 38 -5.96 4.38 44.53
CA LYS A 38 -7.09 3.62 45.08
C LYS A 38 -7.44 2.46 44.15
N LYS A 39 -6.92 1.31 44.57
CA LYS A 39 -7.31 -0.03 44.16
C LYS A 39 -8.81 -0.20 44.40
N LYS A 40 -9.60 -0.49 43.38
CA LYS A 40 -10.92 -1.10 43.55
C LYS A 40 -11.13 -2.13 42.43
N ASN A 41 -11.05 -3.39 42.83
CA ASN A 41 -11.55 -4.52 42.07
C ASN A 41 -13.06 -4.33 41.87
N ALA A 42 -13.52 -4.39 40.63
CA ALA A 42 -14.91 -4.66 40.29
C ALA A 42 -14.95 -5.36 38.93
N HIS A 43 -15.17 -6.67 39.02
CA HIS A 43 -15.54 -7.58 37.94
C HIS A 43 -16.90 -7.17 37.36
N VAL A 44 -16.95 -6.83 36.06
CA VAL A 44 -18.18 -6.74 35.27
C VAL A 44 -17.83 -7.27 33.85
N PRO A 45 -18.65 -8.18 33.29
CA PRO A 45 -18.28 -9.00 32.14
C PRO A 45 -18.35 -8.25 30.80
N GLU A 46 -17.57 -8.78 29.86
CA GLU A 46 -17.57 -8.51 28.42
C GLU A 46 -18.98 -8.62 27.80
N SER A 47 -19.33 -7.68 26.93
CA SER A 47 -20.12 -7.93 25.72
C SER A 47 -20.21 -6.64 24.90
N GLY A 48 -19.64 -6.63 23.69
CA GLY A 48 -19.85 -5.55 22.73
C GLY A 48 -18.70 -5.20 21.79
N ASP A 49 -17.69 -6.06 21.61
CA ASP A 49 -16.84 -6.01 20.41
C ASP A 49 -17.31 -7.11 19.44
N LEU A 50 -18.22 -6.75 18.54
CA LEU A 50 -18.97 -7.71 17.71
C LEU A 50 -18.43 -7.84 16.29
N PHE A 51 -17.25 -7.32 15.94
CA PHE A 51 -16.65 -7.51 14.60
C PHE A 51 -15.11 -7.41 14.63
N GLY A 52 -14.50 -8.23 15.50
CA GLY A 52 -13.06 -8.23 15.75
C GLY A 52 -12.38 -9.58 15.52
N ASP A 53 -12.75 -10.37 14.51
CA ASP A 53 -11.83 -11.36 13.93
C ASP A 53 -12.33 -11.88 12.57
N PHE A 54 -11.64 -11.50 11.50
CA PHE A 54 -11.69 -12.23 10.23
C PHE A 54 -10.24 -12.54 9.83
N ALA A 55 -9.54 -13.25 10.72
CA ALA A 55 -8.49 -14.16 10.30
C ALA A 55 -9.11 -15.29 9.44
N GLU A 56 -8.36 -15.67 8.42
CA GLU A 56 -8.75 -16.46 7.27
C GLU A 56 -9.25 -17.86 7.66
N GLY A 57 -10.42 -18.25 7.14
CA GLY A 57 -11.00 -19.58 7.34
C GLY A 57 -10.25 -20.64 6.54
N GLU A 58 -9.47 -21.45 7.24
CA GLU A 58 -9.04 -22.78 6.82
C GLU A 58 -10.22 -23.76 6.92
N SER A 59 -10.47 -24.46 5.82
CA SER A 59 -11.28 -25.69 5.80
C SER A 59 -10.33 -26.84 6.13
N SER A 60 -10.48 -27.40 7.33
CA SER A 60 -9.93 -28.71 7.69
C SER A 60 -11.08 -29.71 7.73
N GLU A 61 -11.07 -30.63 6.79
CA GLU A 61 -11.88 -31.85 6.84
C GLU A 61 -11.27 -32.86 7.81
N GLU A 62 -12.18 -33.59 8.47
CA GLU A 62 -12.03 -34.96 8.99
C GLU A 62 -10.93 -35.24 10.02
N LEU A 63 -11.29 -35.05 11.30
CA LEU A 63 -10.69 -35.82 12.38
C LEU A 63 -11.75 -36.12 13.45
N PHE A 64 -11.84 -37.40 13.83
CA PHE A 64 -12.70 -38.03 14.85
C PHE A 64 -13.98 -38.73 14.36
N SER A 65 -13.77 -39.91 13.78
CA SER A 65 -14.59 -41.08 14.10
C SER A 65 -14.27 -41.57 15.51
N SER A 66 -15.27 -41.63 16.40
CA SER A 66 -15.33 -42.69 17.42
C SER A 66 -16.75 -42.81 17.98
N GLU A 67 -17.37 -43.96 17.73
CA GLU A 67 -18.57 -44.46 18.42
C GLU A 67 -18.25 -44.76 19.90
N LYS A 68 -19.16 -44.43 20.82
CA LYS A 68 -19.69 -45.38 21.82
C LYS A 68 -20.87 -44.83 22.64
N ASP A 69 -21.80 -45.73 22.90
CA ASP A 69 -23.10 -45.62 23.55
C ASP A 69 -23.14 -45.21 25.04
N ALA A 70 -24.36 -44.75 25.40
CA ALA A 70 -25.17 -45.05 26.60
C ALA A 70 -25.37 -43.96 27.68
N MET A 71 -26.59 -43.37 27.62
CA MET A 71 -27.67 -43.44 28.61
C MET A 71 -27.79 -42.41 29.79
N GLU A 72 -29.00 -41.83 29.87
CA GLU A 72 -29.74 -41.21 31.01
C GLU A 72 -29.18 -39.92 31.68
N GLU A 73 -29.95 -38.92 32.15
CA GLU A 73 -31.38 -38.64 32.29
C GLU A 73 -31.58 -37.10 32.42
N ALA A 74 -32.85 -36.67 32.31
CA ALA A 74 -33.43 -35.35 32.10
C ALA A 74 -33.04 -34.17 33.03
N ALA A 75 -32.99 -32.98 32.43
CA ALA A 75 -33.62 -31.76 32.98
C ALA A 75 -33.99 -30.79 31.84
N ALA A 76 -35.28 -30.47 31.74
CA ALA A 76 -35.87 -29.63 30.71
C ALA A 76 -35.43 -28.15 30.82
N THR A 77 -35.02 -27.55 29.70
CA THR A 77 -35.00 -26.09 29.50
C THR A 77 -35.29 -25.79 28.02
N PRO A 78 -35.99 -24.69 27.71
CA PRO A 78 -36.73 -24.52 26.46
C PRO A 78 -35.82 -24.23 25.26
N SER A 79 -36.18 -24.88 24.16
CA SER A 79 -35.62 -24.74 22.81
C SER A 79 -35.69 -23.31 22.31
N VAL A 80 -34.52 -22.65 22.23
CA VAL A 80 -34.29 -21.50 21.36
C VAL A 80 -33.85 -22.04 20.00
N PRO A 81 -34.47 -21.62 18.87
CA PRO A 81 -34.07 -22.09 17.56
C PRO A 81 -32.64 -21.68 17.26
N ALA A 82 -31.81 -22.70 17.01
CA ALA A 82 -30.47 -22.58 16.46
C ALA A 82 -30.57 -22.09 15.01
N ASP A 83 -30.61 -20.77 14.81
CA ASP A 83 -30.40 -20.15 13.51
C ASP A 83 -29.57 -18.88 13.70
N THR A 84 -28.26 -19.00 13.48
CA THR A 84 -27.37 -18.05 12.79
C THR A 84 -25.92 -18.46 13.03
N ALA A 85 -25.59 -19.68 12.61
CA ALA A 85 -24.22 -19.95 12.17
C ALA A 85 -24.01 -19.12 10.89
N ALA A 86 -23.51 -17.90 11.05
CA ALA A 86 -23.17 -17.02 9.94
C ALA A 86 -22.01 -17.64 9.16
N ARG A 87 -22.36 -18.54 8.24
CA ARG A 87 -21.50 -18.95 7.13
C ARG A 87 -21.03 -17.67 6.44
N GLY A 88 -19.73 -17.54 6.24
CA GLY A 88 -19.09 -16.44 5.50
C GLY A 88 -19.47 -16.44 4.02
N GLY A 89 -20.76 -16.30 3.73
CA GLY A 89 -21.31 -16.13 2.40
C GLY A 89 -20.81 -14.82 1.84
N LYS A 90 -20.32 -14.86 0.61
CA LYS A 90 -20.08 -13.66 -0.19
C LYS A 90 -21.38 -12.83 -0.14
N LEU A 91 -21.29 -11.61 0.40
CA LEU A 91 -22.43 -10.68 0.42
C LEU A 91 -23.04 -10.62 -0.98
N ASP A 92 -24.37 -10.60 -1.03
CA ASP A 92 -25.07 -10.41 -2.28
C ASP A 92 -24.63 -9.10 -2.95
N PRO A 93 -24.44 -9.04 -4.29
CA PRO A 93 -23.98 -7.84 -4.97
C PRO A 93 -24.85 -6.61 -4.71
N GLU A 94 -26.17 -6.80 -4.54
CA GLU A 94 -27.10 -5.71 -4.27
C GLU A 94 -26.94 -5.19 -2.83
N GLU A 95 -26.85 -6.10 -1.85
CA GLU A 95 -26.57 -5.73 -0.46
C GLU A 95 -25.24 -4.98 -0.31
N ARG A 96 -24.22 -5.41 -1.05
CA ARG A 96 -22.91 -4.75 -1.06
C ARG A 96 -23.00 -3.34 -1.60
N LEU A 97 -23.75 -3.13 -2.69
CA LEU A 97 -23.99 -1.81 -3.27
C LEU A 97 -24.73 -0.89 -2.29
N ASN A 98 -25.75 -1.41 -1.63
CA ASN A 98 -26.51 -0.66 -0.62
C ASN A 98 -25.61 -0.21 0.53
N ARG A 99 -24.81 -1.14 1.10
CA ARG A 99 -23.83 -0.81 2.15
C ARG A 99 -22.79 0.21 1.69
N PHE A 100 -22.34 0.12 0.44
CA PHE A 100 -21.41 1.09 -0.13
C PHE A 100 -22.06 2.49 -0.18
N ASN A 101 -23.27 2.60 -0.72
CA ASN A 101 -23.98 3.86 -0.85
C ASN A 101 -24.30 4.50 0.50
N GLU A 102 -24.77 3.70 1.46
CA GLU A 102 -25.03 4.15 2.84
C GLU A 102 -23.76 4.69 3.51
N LEU A 103 -22.65 3.94 3.40
CA LEU A 103 -21.39 4.37 3.99
C LEU A 103 -20.82 5.61 3.28
N LEU A 104 -20.95 5.70 1.96
CA LEU A 104 -20.51 6.86 1.19
C LEU A 104 -21.30 8.11 1.59
N GLN A 105 -22.62 7.99 1.72
CA GLN A 105 -23.49 9.06 2.20
C GLN A 105 -23.15 9.45 3.64
N PHE A 106 -22.96 8.48 4.53
CA PHE A 106 -22.54 8.69 5.91
C PHE A 106 -21.26 9.53 5.99
N VAL A 107 -20.23 9.15 5.21
CA VAL A 107 -18.96 9.89 5.15
C VAL A 107 -19.18 11.29 4.57
N ALA A 108 -19.91 11.41 3.45
CA ALA A 108 -20.12 12.67 2.76
C ALA A 108 -20.84 13.74 3.62
N LEU A 109 -21.76 13.34 4.50
CA LEU A 109 -22.49 14.24 5.40
C LEU A 109 -21.63 14.77 6.56
N ARG A 110 -20.55 14.07 6.92
CA ARG A 110 -19.79 14.25 8.18
C ARG A 110 -18.38 14.81 8.02
N ILE A 111 -17.90 14.97 6.79
CA ILE A 111 -16.56 15.51 6.49
C ILE A 111 -16.63 16.94 5.95
N GLY A 112 -15.50 17.64 5.98
CA GLY A 112 -15.34 18.99 5.43
C GLY A 112 -15.27 20.09 6.49
N PRO A 113 -15.08 21.36 6.07
CA PRO A 113 -14.98 22.50 6.97
C PRO A 113 -16.25 22.75 7.79
N SER A 114 -17.41 22.47 7.18
CA SER A 114 -18.76 22.65 7.75
C SER A 114 -19.60 21.38 7.49
N PRO A 115 -19.40 20.30 8.28
CA PRO A 115 -20.15 19.07 8.11
C PRO A 115 -21.62 19.28 8.48
N LYS A 116 -22.53 18.62 7.74
CA LYS A 116 -23.97 18.67 8.01
C LYS A 116 -24.29 17.98 9.33
N GLU A 117 -23.61 16.87 9.60
CA GLU A 117 -23.72 16.10 10.84
C GLU A 117 -22.35 16.00 11.49
N LYS A 118 -22.24 16.34 12.79
CA LYS A 118 -20.95 16.33 13.50
C LYS A 118 -20.63 14.98 14.15
N LEU A 119 -21.66 14.21 14.49
CA LEU A 119 -21.54 12.94 15.19
C LEU A 119 -22.35 11.84 14.48
N PRO A 120 -21.87 10.58 14.48
CA PRO A 120 -20.57 10.16 14.99
C PRO A 120 -19.38 10.60 14.10
N GLN A 121 -18.20 10.59 14.73
CA GLN A 121 -16.85 10.61 14.14
C GLN A 121 -16.64 9.73 12.89
N VAL A 122 -16.37 10.27 11.70
CA VAL A 122 -15.76 9.45 10.63
C VAL A 122 -14.33 9.05 11.04
N ARG A 123 -14.08 7.74 11.16
CA ARG A 123 -12.77 7.16 11.49
C ARG A 123 -12.07 6.65 10.23
N ASN A 124 -10.76 6.40 10.31
CA ASN A 124 -9.98 5.82 9.21
C ASN A 124 -10.56 4.48 8.72
N ALA A 125 -11.13 3.66 9.62
CA ALA A 125 -11.79 2.41 9.28
C ALA A 125 -12.92 2.59 8.25
N ALA A 126 -13.69 3.69 8.29
CA ALA A 126 -14.76 3.93 7.32
C ALA A 126 -14.23 4.01 5.88
N TRP A 127 -13.04 4.60 5.68
CA TRP A 127 -12.39 4.64 4.36
C TRP A 127 -11.91 3.26 3.92
N GLN A 128 -11.38 2.46 4.84
CA GLN A 128 -10.97 1.08 4.56
C GLN A 128 -12.17 0.25 4.08
N HIS A 129 -13.31 0.37 4.76
CA HIS A 129 -14.55 -0.28 4.35
C HIS A 129 -15.06 0.22 3.00
N LEU A 130 -14.97 1.53 2.72
CA LEU A 130 -15.33 2.06 1.40
C LEU A 130 -14.47 1.44 0.28
N PHE A 131 -13.15 1.36 0.46
CA PHE A 131 -12.27 0.73 -0.52
C PHE A 131 -12.58 -0.75 -0.70
N GLN A 132 -12.84 -1.46 0.39
CA GLN A 132 -13.21 -2.87 0.32
C GLN A 132 -14.54 -3.06 -0.40
N LEU A 133 -15.56 -2.26 -0.10
CA LEU A 133 -16.90 -2.39 -0.67
C LEU A 133 -16.97 -2.01 -2.16
N ALA A 134 -16.25 -0.98 -2.60
CA ALA A 134 -16.32 -0.45 -3.96
C ALA A 134 -16.04 -1.54 -5.02
N THR A 135 -16.96 -1.87 -5.92
CA THR A 135 -16.81 -2.90 -6.96
C THR A 135 -16.51 -2.37 -8.35
N THR A 136 -16.63 -1.06 -8.57
CA THR A 136 -16.43 -0.43 -9.88
C THR A 136 -15.49 0.76 -9.80
N ARG A 137 -14.96 1.17 -10.97
CA ARG A 137 -14.11 2.36 -11.09
C ARG A 137 -14.86 3.62 -10.64
N GLU A 138 -16.12 3.76 -11.04
CA GLU A 138 -16.95 4.93 -10.75
C GLU A 138 -17.16 5.09 -9.24
N GLN A 139 -17.35 3.97 -8.52
CA GLN A 139 -17.45 3.97 -7.07
C GLN A 139 -16.15 4.44 -6.42
N MET A 140 -14.99 3.98 -6.91
CA MET A 140 -13.70 4.48 -6.42
C MET A 140 -13.52 5.98 -6.72
N GLU A 141 -13.92 6.45 -7.89
CA GLU A 141 -13.88 7.88 -8.24
C GLU A 141 -14.78 8.71 -7.31
N ALA A 142 -15.98 8.23 -6.98
CA ALA A 142 -16.88 8.87 -6.03
C ALA A 142 -16.26 8.98 -4.63
N VAL A 143 -15.54 7.94 -4.17
CA VAL A 143 -14.80 7.99 -2.89
C VAL A 143 -13.66 9.02 -2.95
N VAL A 144 -12.90 9.05 -4.05
CA VAL A 144 -11.78 9.99 -4.25
C VAL A 144 -12.25 11.45 -4.24
N GLN A 145 -13.44 11.75 -4.75
CA GLN A 145 -14.03 13.09 -4.69
C GLN A 145 -14.25 13.60 -3.26
N LEU A 146 -14.30 12.71 -2.26
CA LEU A 146 -14.45 13.07 -0.86
C LEU A 146 -13.13 13.38 -0.15
N PHE A 147 -11.98 12.98 -0.71
CA PHE A 147 -10.66 13.17 -0.08
C PHE A 147 -10.31 14.64 0.22
N PRO A 148 -10.55 15.62 -0.68
CA PRO A 148 -10.28 17.02 -0.36
C PRO A 148 -11.09 17.52 0.84
N LYS A 149 -12.34 17.04 0.99
CA LYS A 149 -13.18 17.39 2.15
C LYS A 149 -12.64 16.75 3.43
N TRP A 150 -12.15 15.51 3.37
CA TRP A 150 -11.51 14.85 4.50
C TRP A 150 -10.26 15.61 4.97
N ARG A 151 -9.36 15.95 4.03
CA ARG A 151 -8.16 16.76 4.27
C ARG A 151 -8.51 18.09 4.96
N ASN A 152 -9.54 18.78 4.47
CA ASN A 152 -9.97 20.09 4.96
C ASN A 152 -10.84 20.01 6.25
N THR A 153 -11.03 18.82 6.82
CA THR A 153 -11.76 18.67 8.08
C THR A 153 -10.91 19.20 9.24
N LYS A 154 -11.57 19.88 10.19
CA LYS A 154 -10.89 20.44 11.37
C LYS A 154 -10.08 19.35 12.12
N GLY A 155 -8.82 19.65 12.41
CA GLY A 155 -7.92 18.75 13.13
C GLY A 155 -6.91 17.99 12.28
N ASN A 156 -6.60 18.46 11.06
CA ASN A 156 -5.56 17.92 10.18
C ASN A 156 -5.64 16.40 10.05
N ARG A 157 -6.79 15.90 9.57
CA ARG A 157 -6.99 14.46 9.38
C ARG A 157 -6.07 13.96 8.27
N VAL A 158 -5.38 12.86 8.53
CA VAL A 158 -4.45 12.20 7.59
C VAL A 158 -4.85 10.75 7.42
N PHE A 159 -4.70 10.23 6.20
CA PHE A 159 -4.89 8.81 5.91
C PHE A 159 -3.74 7.99 6.49
N SER A 160 -4.03 6.79 7.00
CA SER A 160 -2.98 5.88 7.49
C SER A 160 -2.27 5.16 6.33
N ALA A 161 -1.10 4.59 6.59
CA ALA A 161 -0.40 3.73 5.62
C ALA A 161 -1.27 2.56 5.13
N GLN A 162 -2.08 1.98 6.03
CA GLN A 162 -3.03 0.92 5.68
C GLN A 162 -4.11 1.40 4.70
N ASN A 163 -4.57 2.64 4.81
CA ASN A 163 -5.51 3.22 3.85
C ASN A 163 -4.85 3.30 2.46
N ALA A 164 -3.58 3.72 2.38
CA ALA A 164 -2.84 3.78 1.12
C ALA A 164 -2.65 2.40 0.48
N GLU A 165 -2.34 1.37 1.28
CA GLU A 165 -2.22 -0.01 0.79
C GLU A 165 -3.55 -0.57 0.27
N LEU A 166 -4.65 -0.38 1.00
CA LEU A 166 -5.99 -0.84 0.58
C LEU A 166 -6.48 -0.08 -0.65
N PHE A 167 -6.23 1.22 -0.72
CA PHE A 167 -6.59 2.05 -1.87
C PHE A 167 -5.83 1.62 -3.14
N ALA A 168 -4.50 1.49 -3.05
CA ALA A 168 -3.67 1.02 -4.17
C ALA A 168 -4.06 -0.40 -4.60
N ARG A 169 -4.30 -1.30 -3.62
CA ARG A 169 -4.81 -2.65 -3.88
C ARG A 169 -6.14 -2.64 -4.62
N ARG A 170 -7.11 -1.82 -4.18
CA ARG A 170 -8.40 -1.79 -4.84
C ARG A 170 -8.31 -1.24 -6.26
N CYS A 171 -7.49 -0.23 -6.48
CA CYS A 171 -7.26 0.31 -7.83
C CYS A 171 -6.62 -0.73 -8.76
N GLU A 172 -5.69 -1.55 -8.26
CA GLU A 172 -5.15 -2.69 -9.02
C GLU A 172 -6.23 -3.73 -9.34
N GLU A 173 -7.01 -4.16 -8.34
CA GLU A 173 -8.08 -5.16 -8.51
C GLU A 173 -9.17 -4.71 -9.50
N LEU A 174 -9.46 -3.41 -9.54
CA LEU A 174 -10.44 -2.80 -10.44
C LEU A 174 -9.84 -2.30 -11.76
N LYS A 175 -8.55 -2.57 -12.01
CA LYS A 175 -7.82 -2.18 -13.23
C LYS A 175 -7.88 -0.66 -13.50
N CYS A 176 -7.82 0.16 -12.45
CA CYS A 176 -7.77 1.62 -12.54
C CYS A 176 -6.57 2.26 -11.79
N PRO A 177 -5.34 1.77 -11.97
CA PRO A 177 -4.16 2.34 -11.29
C PRO A 177 -3.85 3.79 -11.69
N ASP A 178 -4.35 4.28 -12.83
CA ASP A 178 -4.27 5.69 -13.22
C ASP A 178 -4.99 6.62 -12.22
N LEU A 179 -6.08 6.15 -11.63
CA LEU A 179 -6.78 6.87 -10.56
C LEU A 179 -5.89 6.99 -9.32
N ALA A 180 -5.23 5.89 -8.93
CA ALA A 180 -4.31 5.90 -7.80
C ALA A 180 -3.12 6.82 -8.06
N LEU A 181 -2.50 6.74 -9.25
CA LEU A 181 -1.39 7.60 -9.64
C LEU A 181 -1.77 9.09 -9.55
N ARG A 182 -2.92 9.47 -10.11
CA ARG A 182 -3.44 10.85 -10.03
C ARG A 182 -3.64 11.32 -8.60
N VAL A 183 -4.16 10.46 -7.72
CA VAL A 183 -4.37 10.79 -6.30
C VAL A 183 -3.04 11.01 -5.58
N PHE A 184 -2.09 10.10 -5.76
CA PHE A 184 -0.77 10.21 -5.12
C PHE A 184 0.11 11.31 -5.73
N ALA A 185 -0.07 11.65 -7.00
CA ALA A 185 0.68 12.73 -7.65
C ALA A 185 0.21 14.13 -7.22
N ASP A 186 -1.09 14.30 -6.94
CA ASP A 186 -1.68 15.58 -6.56
C ASP A 186 -2.01 15.63 -5.05
N HIS A 187 -0.96 15.53 -4.23
CA HIS A 187 -1.08 15.67 -2.77
C HIS A 187 -1.85 16.94 -2.37
N PRO A 188 -1.54 18.15 -2.89
CA PRO A 188 -2.23 19.37 -2.45
C PRO A 188 -3.75 19.30 -2.58
N LYS A 189 -4.25 18.65 -3.63
CA LYS A 189 -5.69 18.45 -3.84
C LYS A 189 -6.28 17.37 -2.95
N TYR A 190 -5.69 16.18 -2.94
CA TYR A 190 -6.32 15.00 -2.32
C TYR A 190 -5.92 14.80 -0.85
N GLY A 191 -4.72 15.22 -0.46
CA GLY A 191 -4.17 15.00 0.89
C GLY A 191 -4.00 13.52 1.23
N PHE A 192 -3.67 12.70 0.22
CA PHE A 192 -3.57 11.26 0.33
C PHE A 192 -2.14 10.83 0.00
N ASP A 193 -1.41 10.37 1.01
CA ASP A 193 0.05 10.18 0.92
C ASP A 193 0.45 8.74 0.60
N LEU A 194 1.47 8.57 -0.24
CA LEU A 194 2.07 7.27 -0.53
C LEU A 194 3.12 6.92 0.55
N VAL A 195 2.66 6.69 1.78
CA VAL A 195 3.54 6.47 2.95
C VAL A 195 4.09 5.03 3.01
N SER A 196 3.40 4.07 2.39
CA SER A 196 3.79 2.66 2.43
C SER A 196 4.58 2.24 1.19
N LEU A 197 5.75 1.64 1.40
CA LEU A 197 6.53 1.00 0.34
C LEU A 197 5.74 -0.12 -0.34
N ARG A 198 4.89 -0.85 0.38
CA ARG A 198 4.03 -1.90 -0.20
C ARG A 198 3.00 -1.32 -1.16
N ALA A 199 2.38 -0.20 -0.79
CA ALA A 199 1.46 0.52 -1.67
C ALA A 199 2.18 0.99 -2.94
N ALA A 200 3.43 1.47 -2.79
CA ALA A 200 4.26 1.94 -3.89
C ALA A 200 4.69 0.81 -4.84
N ARG A 201 5.16 -0.33 -4.29
CA ARG A 201 5.46 -1.56 -5.06
C ARG A 201 4.25 -2.02 -5.86
N ARG A 202 3.07 -2.05 -5.24
CA ARG A 202 1.81 -2.46 -5.89
C ARG A 202 1.38 -1.50 -6.99
N LEU A 203 1.45 -0.20 -6.75
CA LEU A 203 1.17 0.81 -7.78
C LEU A 203 2.12 0.66 -8.97
N LEU A 204 3.42 0.49 -8.71
CA LEU A 204 4.41 0.26 -9.76
C LEU A 204 4.10 -1.02 -10.55
N HIS A 205 3.78 -2.12 -9.87
CA HIS A 205 3.37 -3.39 -10.48
C HIS A 205 2.17 -3.22 -11.41
N SER A 206 1.15 -2.48 -10.99
CA SER A 206 -0.07 -2.26 -11.78
C SER A 206 0.16 -1.41 -13.05
N LEU A 207 1.19 -0.55 -13.05
CA LEU A 207 1.45 0.39 -14.14
C LEU A 207 2.48 -0.13 -15.14
N TYR A 208 3.59 -0.73 -14.69
CA TYR A 208 4.72 -1.05 -15.58
C TYR A 208 4.37 -1.99 -16.73
N LYS A 209 3.33 -2.83 -16.55
CA LYS A 209 2.91 -3.81 -17.55
C LYS A 209 1.95 -3.25 -18.60
N GLU A 210 1.00 -2.40 -18.25
CA GLU A 210 -0.11 -2.03 -19.15
C GLU A 210 -0.16 -0.54 -19.49
N TYR A 211 0.56 0.30 -18.75
CA TYR A 211 0.47 1.75 -18.86
C TYR A 211 1.71 2.35 -19.55
N PRO A 212 1.62 3.61 -20.04
CA PRO A 212 2.77 4.30 -20.61
C PRO A 212 3.95 4.38 -19.65
N LEU A 213 5.18 4.35 -20.18
CA LEU A 213 6.40 4.43 -19.37
C LEU A 213 6.43 5.69 -18.48
N GLN A 214 5.84 6.80 -18.94
CA GLN A 214 5.73 8.04 -18.19
C GLN A 214 5.06 7.85 -16.82
N ASP A 215 4.04 6.98 -16.72
CA ASP A 215 3.34 6.72 -15.47
C ASP A 215 4.25 5.99 -14.49
N THR A 216 5.05 5.04 -14.99
CA THR A 216 6.06 4.31 -14.21
C THR A 216 7.18 5.25 -13.72
N ILE A 217 7.64 6.17 -14.57
CA ILE A 217 8.60 7.22 -14.19
C ILE A 217 8.00 8.15 -13.13
N THR A 218 6.72 8.50 -13.26
CA THR A 218 6.02 9.34 -12.28
C THR A 218 5.99 8.65 -10.93
N VAL A 219 5.66 7.35 -10.85
CA VAL A 219 5.73 6.58 -9.60
C VAL A 219 7.15 6.58 -9.03
N ALA A 220 8.17 6.36 -9.85
CA ALA A 220 9.56 6.40 -9.39
C ALA A 220 9.93 7.75 -8.77
N ALA A 221 9.44 8.86 -9.33
CA ALA A 221 9.65 10.20 -8.77
C ALA A 221 8.92 10.38 -7.43
N LEU A 222 7.72 9.79 -7.26
CA LEU A 222 6.96 9.86 -6.01
C LEU A 222 7.69 9.24 -4.82
N PHE A 223 8.62 8.30 -5.04
CA PHE A 223 9.43 7.72 -3.96
C PHE A 223 10.22 8.81 -3.23
N GLY A 224 10.85 9.72 -3.97
CA GLY A 224 11.56 10.86 -3.38
C GLY A 224 10.62 11.86 -2.71
N VAL A 225 9.48 12.15 -3.32
CA VAL A 225 8.47 13.09 -2.78
C VAL A 225 7.95 12.63 -1.42
N TYR A 226 7.64 11.34 -1.29
CA TYR A 226 7.11 10.74 -0.06
C TYR A 226 8.19 10.17 0.88
N ARG A 227 9.47 10.44 0.61
CA ARG A 227 10.61 9.97 1.43
C ARG A 227 10.66 8.45 1.59
N LEU A 228 10.17 7.72 0.58
CA LEU A 228 10.39 6.28 0.47
C LEU A 228 11.86 6.01 0.07
N PRO A 229 12.41 4.83 0.37
CA PRO A 229 13.71 4.42 -0.16
C PRO A 229 13.71 4.54 -1.68
N PRO A 230 14.78 5.03 -2.34
CA PRO A 230 14.79 5.20 -3.80
C PRO A 230 14.53 3.87 -4.52
N ILE A 231 13.93 3.91 -5.72
CA ILE A 231 13.59 2.70 -6.49
C ILE A 231 14.80 1.77 -6.72
N SER A 232 16.00 2.33 -6.82
CA SER A 232 17.26 1.62 -7.03
C SER A 232 17.79 0.92 -5.78
N SER A 233 17.19 1.14 -4.61
CA SER A 233 17.53 0.47 -3.34
C SER A 233 16.60 -0.69 -3.02
N ASP A 234 15.47 -0.80 -3.72
CA ASP A 234 14.46 -1.83 -3.52
C ASP A 234 14.50 -2.83 -4.66
N LEU A 235 14.83 -4.10 -4.39
CA LEU A 235 15.05 -5.11 -5.43
C LEU A 235 13.84 -5.29 -6.36
N ILE A 236 12.64 -5.34 -5.78
CA ILE A 236 11.39 -5.54 -6.51
C ILE A 236 11.08 -4.32 -7.38
N CYS A 237 11.13 -3.11 -6.83
CA CYS A 237 10.91 -1.89 -7.62
C CYS A 237 11.97 -1.70 -8.70
N CYS A 238 13.25 -1.95 -8.40
CA CYS A 238 14.37 -1.82 -9.32
C CYS A 238 14.17 -2.75 -10.53
N ALA A 239 13.83 -4.02 -10.28
CA ALA A 239 13.55 -4.99 -11.34
C ALA A 239 12.33 -4.60 -12.20
N MET A 240 11.21 -4.22 -11.58
CA MET A 240 10.01 -3.77 -12.31
C MET A 240 10.29 -2.53 -13.16
N PHE A 241 11.02 -1.56 -12.61
CA PHE A 241 11.36 -0.33 -13.32
C PHE A 241 12.31 -0.58 -14.50
N ALA A 242 13.33 -1.44 -14.31
CA ALA A 242 14.21 -1.87 -15.39
C ALA A 242 13.42 -2.57 -16.51
N ALA A 243 12.54 -3.51 -16.16
CA ALA A 243 11.66 -4.20 -17.10
C ALA A 243 10.79 -3.22 -17.90
N ALA A 244 10.22 -2.21 -17.23
CA ALA A 244 9.42 -1.16 -17.87
C ALA A 244 10.23 -0.38 -18.92
N CYS A 245 11.47 0.00 -18.56
CA CYS A 245 12.35 0.78 -19.43
C CYS A 245 12.79 -0.01 -20.66
N PHE A 246 13.11 -1.31 -20.48
CA PHE A 246 13.42 -2.21 -21.60
C PHE A 246 12.23 -2.40 -22.52
N LYS A 247 11.04 -2.68 -21.97
CA LYS A 247 9.82 -2.89 -22.75
C LYS A 247 9.49 -1.74 -23.71
N HIS A 248 9.77 -0.49 -23.33
CA HIS A 248 9.44 0.67 -24.16
C HIS A 248 10.39 0.86 -25.36
N HIS A 249 11.60 0.27 -25.34
CA HIS A 249 12.56 0.24 -26.46
C HIS A 249 12.88 1.59 -27.14
N THR A 250 12.75 2.72 -26.43
CA THR A 250 13.25 4.01 -26.92
C THR A 250 14.70 4.22 -26.53
N THR A 251 15.46 5.04 -27.27
CA THR A 251 16.85 5.34 -26.93
C THR A 251 16.99 5.85 -25.49
N GLN A 252 16.12 6.75 -25.06
CA GLN A 252 16.12 7.29 -23.70
C GLN A 252 15.80 6.22 -22.65
N SER A 253 14.76 5.41 -22.88
CA SER A 253 14.39 4.35 -21.93
C SER A 253 15.47 3.28 -21.82
N LEU A 254 16.14 2.90 -22.93
CA LEU A 254 17.26 1.97 -22.91
C LEU A 254 18.49 2.54 -22.20
N THR A 255 18.79 3.83 -22.37
CA THR A 255 19.85 4.49 -21.58
C THR A 255 19.57 4.40 -20.08
N VAL A 256 18.34 4.69 -19.66
CA VAL A 256 17.94 4.58 -18.24
C VAL A 256 18.01 3.12 -17.76
N ALA A 257 17.51 2.17 -18.55
CA ALA A 257 17.57 0.75 -18.22
C ALA A 257 19.01 0.28 -17.97
N ARG A 258 19.93 0.62 -18.88
CA ARG A 258 21.36 0.27 -18.77
C ARG A 258 22.04 0.92 -17.57
N GLN A 259 21.64 2.13 -17.19
CA GLN A 259 22.16 2.80 -15.98
C GLN A 259 21.69 2.13 -14.69
N ILE A 260 20.54 1.45 -14.70
CA ILE A 260 19.97 0.78 -13.53
C ILE A 260 20.49 -0.65 -13.36
N LEU A 261 20.91 -1.32 -14.44
CA LEU A 261 21.44 -2.69 -14.37
C LEU A 261 22.56 -2.90 -13.33
N PRO A 262 23.56 -2.01 -13.16
CA PRO A 262 24.58 -2.19 -12.13
C PRO A 262 23.99 -2.22 -10.72
N GLN A 263 22.98 -1.39 -10.46
CA GLN A 263 22.29 -1.32 -9.17
C GLN A 263 21.45 -2.58 -8.95
N LEU A 264 20.74 -3.05 -9.98
CA LEU A 264 20.00 -4.31 -9.93
C LEU A 264 20.94 -5.50 -9.64
N LYS A 265 22.09 -5.56 -10.32
CA LYS A 265 23.12 -6.58 -10.08
C LYS A 265 23.63 -6.53 -8.64
N GLU A 266 23.94 -5.33 -8.13
CA GLU A 266 24.37 -5.15 -6.75
C GLU A 266 23.32 -5.65 -5.74
N LEU A 267 22.05 -5.31 -5.93
CA LEU A 267 20.96 -5.79 -5.08
C LEU A 267 20.85 -7.32 -5.11
N LEU A 268 20.94 -7.93 -6.29
CA LEU A 268 20.88 -9.40 -6.43
C LEU A 268 22.07 -10.10 -5.79
N THR A 269 23.26 -9.49 -5.80
CA THR A 269 24.42 -10.04 -5.07
C THR A 269 24.30 -9.95 -3.55
N LYS A 270 23.50 -9.02 -3.04
CA LYS A 270 23.26 -8.82 -1.60
C LYS A 270 22.11 -9.66 -1.06
N THR A 271 21.19 -10.08 -1.93
CA THR A 271 20.02 -10.89 -1.57
C THR A 271 20.30 -12.37 -1.80
N ASP A 272 20.10 -13.19 -0.77
CA ASP A 272 20.18 -14.65 -0.91
C ASP A 272 19.04 -15.13 -1.85
N PRO A 273 19.37 -15.80 -2.98
CA PRO A 273 18.38 -16.36 -3.89
C PRO A 273 17.32 -17.22 -3.18
N LYS A 274 17.69 -17.94 -2.11
CA LYS A 274 16.80 -18.84 -1.37
C LYS A 274 15.71 -18.08 -0.61
N GLU A 275 16.00 -16.88 -0.13
CA GLU A 275 15.00 -16.02 0.52
C GLU A 275 13.90 -15.60 -0.47
N MET A 276 14.20 -15.61 -1.77
CA MET A 276 13.29 -15.21 -2.85
C MET A 276 12.59 -16.39 -3.52
N GLU A 277 12.74 -17.62 -3.03
CA GLU A 277 12.02 -18.79 -3.54
C GLU A 277 10.50 -18.58 -3.49
N LEU A 278 9.83 -19.00 -4.57
CA LEU A 278 8.38 -18.98 -4.68
C LEU A 278 7.76 -20.14 -3.88
N PRO A 279 6.59 -19.94 -3.26
CA PRO A 279 5.92 -21.03 -2.54
C PRO A 279 5.58 -22.19 -3.49
N LYS A 280 5.98 -23.40 -3.10
CA LYS A 280 5.66 -24.63 -3.85
C LYS A 280 4.20 -25.07 -3.65
N ASP A 281 3.61 -24.69 -2.51
CA ASP A 281 2.25 -25.07 -2.14
C ASP A 281 1.26 -23.94 -2.40
N GLY A 282 0.07 -24.28 -2.93
CA GLY A 282 -1.01 -23.33 -3.24
C GLY A 282 -1.43 -22.45 -2.06
N ARG A 283 -1.28 -22.92 -0.82
CA ARG A 283 -1.62 -22.16 0.41
C ARG A 283 -0.71 -20.94 0.64
N GLY A 284 0.54 -20.97 0.18
CA GLY A 284 1.49 -19.87 0.38
C GLY A 284 1.19 -18.61 -0.46
N TRP A 285 0.44 -18.76 -1.54
CA TRP A 285 0.17 -17.70 -2.53
C TRP A 285 -0.79 -16.61 -2.05
N VAL A 286 -1.49 -16.86 -0.93
CA VAL A 286 -2.38 -15.87 -0.31
C VAL A 286 -1.58 -14.73 0.32
N LYS A 287 -0.32 -14.98 0.72
CA LYS A 287 0.54 -14.00 1.37
C LYS A 287 1.02 -12.93 0.38
N ILE A 288 0.99 -11.67 0.81
CA ILE A 288 1.47 -10.51 0.04
C ILE A 288 2.92 -10.72 -0.43
N GLU A 289 3.76 -11.29 0.42
CA GLU A 289 5.17 -11.57 0.12
C GLU A 289 5.35 -12.55 -1.05
N ALA A 290 4.48 -13.56 -1.16
CA ALA A 290 4.52 -14.49 -2.28
C ALA A 290 4.23 -13.79 -3.61
N LYS A 291 3.26 -12.86 -3.62
CA LYS A 291 2.95 -12.04 -4.80
C LYS A 291 4.12 -11.15 -5.18
N GLU A 292 4.76 -10.50 -4.20
CA GLU A 292 5.92 -9.65 -4.47
C GLU A 292 7.11 -10.44 -5.06
N LYS A 293 7.34 -11.67 -4.58
CA LYS A 293 8.33 -12.58 -5.18
C LYS A 293 7.96 -12.99 -6.61
N GLU A 294 6.68 -13.24 -6.89
CA GLU A 294 6.20 -13.52 -8.26
C GLU A 294 6.45 -12.32 -9.18
N TRP A 295 6.17 -11.11 -8.69
CA TRP A 295 6.42 -9.88 -9.44
C TRP A 295 7.91 -9.71 -9.75
N LEU A 296 8.78 -10.01 -8.78
CA LEU A 296 10.23 -10.03 -9.00
C LEU A 296 10.61 -11.05 -10.06
N ALA A 297 10.19 -12.32 -9.92
CA ALA A 297 10.51 -13.40 -10.84
C ALA A 297 10.13 -13.05 -12.29
N ARG A 298 8.92 -12.51 -12.48
CA ARG A 298 8.42 -12.07 -13.79
C ARG A 298 9.18 -10.85 -14.32
N SER A 299 9.50 -9.89 -13.47
CA SER A 299 10.24 -8.70 -13.90
C SER A 299 11.67 -9.04 -14.33
N LEU A 300 12.34 -9.93 -13.58
CA LEU A 300 13.67 -10.43 -13.94
C LEU A 300 13.64 -11.25 -15.23
N ALA A 301 12.58 -12.02 -15.49
CA ALA A 301 12.39 -12.72 -16.77
C ALA A 301 12.33 -11.74 -17.94
N ASN A 302 11.53 -10.68 -17.81
CA ASN A 302 11.41 -9.66 -18.84
C ASN A 302 12.74 -8.91 -19.08
N VAL A 303 13.51 -8.66 -18.03
CA VAL A 303 14.84 -8.05 -18.15
C VAL A 303 15.80 -9.01 -18.88
N GLU A 304 15.80 -10.29 -18.53
CA GLU A 304 16.62 -11.30 -19.19
C GLU A 304 16.25 -11.48 -20.67
N GLU A 305 14.96 -11.52 -21.01
CA GLU A 305 14.48 -11.58 -22.39
C GLU A 305 14.97 -10.39 -23.21
N ALA A 306 14.87 -9.19 -22.64
CA ALA A 306 15.31 -7.96 -23.30
C ALA A 306 16.83 -7.92 -23.49
N LEU A 307 17.59 -8.43 -22.51
CA LEU A 307 19.04 -8.53 -22.60
C LEU A 307 19.47 -9.65 -23.56
N GLY A 308 18.73 -10.74 -23.72
CA GLY A 308 19.06 -11.76 -24.72
C GLY A 308 19.01 -11.28 -26.16
N LYS A 309 18.29 -10.18 -26.42
CA LYS A 309 18.25 -9.51 -27.72
C LYS A 309 19.44 -8.57 -27.95
N GLU A 310 20.12 -8.16 -26.88
CA GLU A 310 21.30 -7.29 -26.93
C GLU A 310 22.51 -8.13 -26.50
N GLU A 311 23.40 -8.55 -27.41
CA GLU A 311 24.58 -9.44 -27.19
C GLU A 311 25.49 -9.08 -25.97
N GLY A 312 24.97 -9.21 -24.76
CA GLY A 312 25.54 -8.68 -23.53
C GLY A 312 25.78 -9.77 -22.49
N GLU A 313 26.66 -9.49 -21.55
CA GLU A 313 27.02 -10.44 -20.50
C GLU A 313 26.00 -10.37 -19.33
N TYR A 314 24.90 -11.12 -19.45
CA TYR A 314 23.85 -11.21 -18.42
C TYR A 314 23.77 -12.58 -17.72
N SER A 315 24.83 -13.39 -17.84
CA SER A 315 24.93 -14.72 -17.21
C SER A 315 24.71 -14.72 -15.70
N TRP A 316 25.04 -13.61 -15.03
CA TRP A 316 24.80 -13.40 -13.60
C TRP A 316 23.29 -13.41 -13.26
N LEU A 317 22.45 -12.89 -14.14
CA LEU A 317 21.00 -12.83 -13.96
C LEU A 317 20.39 -14.22 -14.15
N SER A 318 20.77 -14.90 -15.24
CA SER A 318 20.33 -16.26 -15.52
C SER A 318 20.70 -17.21 -14.38
N ARG A 319 21.94 -17.12 -13.86
CA ARG A 319 22.39 -17.91 -12.70
C ARG A 319 21.57 -17.60 -11.45
N TRP A 320 21.39 -16.32 -11.11
CA TRP A 320 20.60 -15.96 -9.92
C TRP A 320 19.14 -16.45 -10.03
N ARG A 321 18.53 -16.37 -11.21
CA ARG A 321 17.17 -16.88 -11.46
C ARG A 321 17.09 -18.41 -11.39
N GLN A 322 18.14 -19.12 -11.78
CA GLN A 322 18.22 -20.58 -11.60
C GLN A 322 18.35 -20.94 -10.11
N ASP A 323 19.22 -20.23 -9.37
CA ASP A 323 19.48 -20.48 -7.95
C ASP A 323 18.27 -20.16 -7.05
N SER A 324 17.46 -19.17 -7.43
CA SER A 324 16.20 -18.79 -6.73
C SER A 324 14.99 -19.62 -7.14
N GLY A 325 15.12 -20.53 -8.12
CA GLY A 325 13.99 -21.30 -8.67
C GLY A 325 13.06 -20.49 -9.59
N HIS A 326 13.39 -19.22 -9.89
CA HIS A 326 12.56 -18.34 -10.72
C HIS A 326 12.57 -18.73 -12.20
N ALA A 327 13.67 -19.30 -12.70
CA ALA A 327 13.79 -19.73 -14.10
C ALA A 327 12.83 -20.86 -14.45
N GLN A 328 12.57 -21.77 -13.50
CA GLN A 328 11.62 -22.88 -13.69
C GLN A 328 10.17 -22.40 -13.55
N ALA A 329 9.91 -21.44 -12.66
CA ALA A 329 8.57 -20.92 -12.41
C ALA A 329 8.07 -19.96 -13.51
N VAL A 330 8.97 -19.15 -14.08
CA VAL A 330 8.65 -18.20 -15.14
C VAL A 330 9.68 -18.35 -16.27
N PRO A 331 9.42 -19.18 -17.30
CA PRO A 331 10.33 -19.28 -18.43
C PRO A 331 10.38 -17.93 -19.19
N VAL A 332 11.55 -17.66 -19.79
CA VAL A 332 11.80 -16.49 -20.65
C VAL A 332 11.05 -16.62 -21.95
#